data_AF-W7T2P0-F1
#
_entry.id   AF-W7T2P0-F1
#
_cell.length_a   1.000
_cell.length_b   1.000
_cell.length_c   1.000
_cell.angle_alpha   90.00
_cell.angle_beta   90.00
_cell.angle_gamma   90.00
#
_symmetry.space_group_name_H-M   'P 1'
#
loop_
_entity.id
_entity.type
_entity.pdbx_description
1 polymer ?
#
loop_
_entity_poly.entity_id
_entity_poly.type
_entity_poly.pdbx_seq_one_letter_code
_entity_poly.pdbx_strand_id
1 'polypeptide(L)'
;MAAVDDSTRFSAENCSIARSLQIVGERWSLLILREAFYGHRRFEQFQRRIGIARNLLATRLATLVEHGVLDRQSYQEPGQRSRHEYRLTAKGKELYPILVALLDWGDRHAADPEGPALLLHHRDCGAPVHAELRCDAGHGHLAPRDVTAAPGPAARLLPTA
;
A
#
# COMPACT_ATOMS: atom_id res chain seq x y z
N MET A 1 17.94 -33.59 -18.26
CA MET A 1 18.73 -32.53 -17.61
C MET A 1 17.79 -31.44 -17.18
N ALA A 2 17.43 -31.39 -15.90
CA ALA A 2 16.58 -30.33 -15.36
C ALA A 2 17.29 -29.00 -15.56
N ALA A 3 16.66 -28.06 -16.27
CA ALA A 3 17.12 -26.69 -16.33
C ALA A 3 17.27 -26.19 -14.89
N VAL A 4 18.46 -25.71 -14.54
CA VAL A 4 18.71 -25.09 -13.25
C VAL A 4 17.69 -23.97 -13.08
N ASP A 5 16.87 -24.06 -12.04
CA ASP A 5 15.83 -23.09 -11.69
C ASP A 5 16.48 -21.74 -11.33
N ASP A 6 16.73 -20.94 -12.36
CA ASP A 6 17.35 -19.61 -12.28
C ASP A 6 16.45 -18.59 -11.54
N SER A 7 15.23 -18.99 -11.13
CA SER A 7 14.27 -18.13 -10.42
C SER A 7 14.72 -17.72 -9.01
N THR A 8 15.78 -18.33 -8.48
CA THR A 8 16.33 -18.02 -7.14
C THR A 8 17.48 -17.01 -7.16
N ARG A 9 17.95 -16.58 -8.34
CA ARG A 9 19.16 -15.74 -8.47
C ARG A 9 18.86 -14.25 -8.67
N PHE A 10 17.71 -13.76 -8.24
CA PHE A 10 17.34 -12.36 -8.42
C PHE A 10 17.98 -11.43 -7.39
N SER A 11 18.61 -10.37 -7.87
CA SER A 11 19.07 -9.28 -7.01
C SER A 11 17.89 -8.42 -6.54
N ALA A 12 17.89 -8.05 -5.25
CA ALA A 12 16.90 -7.14 -4.69
C ALA A 12 17.14 -5.66 -5.11
N GLU A 13 18.31 -5.33 -5.67
CA GLU A 13 18.70 -3.93 -5.97
C GLU A 13 17.71 -3.19 -6.87
N ASN A 14 17.18 -3.87 -7.88
CA ASN A 14 16.19 -3.31 -8.80
C ASN A 14 14.83 -4.00 -8.69
N CYS A 15 14.60 -4.72 -7.59
CA CYS A 15 13.31 -5.33 -7.30
C CYS A 15 12.24 -4.25 -7.10
N SER A 16 11.11 -4.37 -7.82
CA SER A 16 9.99 -3.42 -7.70
C SER A 16 9.39 -3.37 -6.29
N ILE A 17 9.45 -4.46 -5.52
CA ILE A 17 9.06 -4.45 -4.10
C ILE A 17 9.98 -3.51 -3.32
N ALA A 18 11.30 -3.67 -3.42
CA ALA A 18 12.27 -2.82 -2.72
C ALA A 18 12.10 -1.33 -3.09
N ARG A 19 11.90 -1.03 -4.37
CA ARG A 19 11.62 0.34 -4.84
C ARG A 19 10.29 0.89 -4.33
N SER A 20 9.26 0.05 -4.23
CA SER A 20 7.98 0.45 -3.65
C SER A 20 8.10 0.75 -2.15
N LEU A 21 8.91 -0.02 -1.42
CA LEU A 21 9.16 0.20 0.00
C LEU A 21 9.88 1.52 0.30
N GLN A 22 10.62 2.10 -0.65
CA GLN A 22 11.15 3.46 -0.50
C GLN A 22 10.04 4.52 -0.41
N ILE A 23 8.87 4.22 -0.99
CA ILE A 23 7.71 5.12 -1.03
C ILE A 23 6.77 4.82 0.16
N VAL A 24 6.41 3.55 0.35
CA VAL A 24 5.34 3.14 1.30
C VAL A 24 5.82 2.26 2.45
N GLY A 25 7.09 1.87 2.48
CA GLY A 25 7.63 0.91 3.46
C GLY A 25 7.84 1.49 4.85
N GLU A 26 7.79 2.82 4.99
CA GLU A 26 7.78 3.44 6.31
C GLU A 26 6.37 3.29 6.93
N ARG A 27 6.31 2.78 8.18
CA ARG A 27 5.09 2.40 8.91
C ARG A 27 3.96 3.42 8.77
N TRP A 28 4.26 4.70 8.93
CA TRP A 28 3.23 5.73 8.93
C TRP A 28 2.62 5.99 7.56
N SER A 29 3.34 5.68 6.48
CA SER A 29 2.85 5.86 5.11
C SER A 29 1.56 5.05 4.88
N LEU A 30 1.55 3.78 5.28
CA LEU A 30 0.37 2.92 5.15
C LEU A 30 -0.78 3.38 6.07
N LEU A 31 -0.49 3.89 7.27
CA LEU A 31 -1.51 4.45 8.16
C LEU A 31 -2.11 5.75 7.61
N ILE A 32 -1.29 6.62 7.00
CA ILE A 32 -1.78 7.82 6.30
C ILE A 32 -2.68 7.42 5.13
N LEU A 33 -2.28 6.44 4.33
CA LEU A 33 -3.07 5.94 3.22
C LEU A 33 -4.40 5.35 3.69
N ARG A 34 -4.40 4.56 4.78
CA ARG A 34 -5.63 4.05 5.40
C ARG A 34 -6.61 5.18 5.72
N GLU A 35 -6.15 6.22 6.40
CA GLU A 35 -6.99 7.37 6.71
C GLU A 35 -7.44 8.14 5.46
N ALA A 36 -6.60 8.22 4.42
CA ALA A 36 -6.95 8.85 3.16
C ALA A 36 -8.08 8.09 2.42
N PHE A 37 -8.07 6.76 2.47
CA PHE A 37 -9.17 5.93 1.95
C PHE A 37 -10.47 6.10 2.74
N TYR A 38 -10.39 6.40 4.05
CA TYR A 38 -11.54 6.82 4.85
C TYR A 38 -12.02 8.25 4.58
N GLY A 39 -11.39 8.96 3.65
CA GLY A 39 -11.77 10.30 3.24
C GLY A 39 -11.18 11.42 4.09
N HIS A 40 -10.22 11.13 4.99
CA HIS A 40 -9.46 12.18 5.67
C HIS A 40 -8.50 12.84 4.69
N ARG A 41 -8.48 14.16 4.70
CA ARG A 41 -7.72 14.96 3.71
C ARG A 41 -6.86 16.03 4.35
N ARG A 42 -7.07 16.35 5.62
CA ARG A 42 -6.36 17.45 6.29
C ARG A 42 -5.29 16.93 7.24
N PHE A 43 -4.19 17.68 7.33
CA PHE A 43 -3.07 17.38 8.22
C PHE A 43 -3.51 17.04 9.64
N GLU A 44 -4.36 17.88 10.25
CA GLU A 44 -4.85 17.69 11.62
C GLU A 44 -5.74 16.44 11.78
N GLN A 45 -6.42 15.99 10.72
CA GLN A 45 -7.19 14.74 10.77
C GLN A 45 -6.24 13.53 10.85
N PHE A 46 -5.21 13.50 9.99
CA PHE A 46 -4.18 12.47 10.02
C PHE A 46 -3.46 12.45 11.36
N GLN A 47 -3.00 13.61 11.85
CA GLN A 47 -2.28 13.68 13.12
C GLN A 47 -3.11 13.11 14.27
N ARG A 48 -4.37 13.56 14.42
CA ARG A 48 -5.22 13.12 15.54
C ARG A 48 -5.57 11.63 15.46
N ARG A 49 -5.82 11.09 14.27
CA ARG A 49 -6.25 9.69 14.10
C ARG A 49 -5.11 8.69 14.21
N ILE A 50 -3.92 9.08 13.78
CA ILE A 50 -2.75 8.18 13.74
C ILE A 50 -1.90 8.34 15.01
N GLY A 51 -1.96 9.50 15.69
CA GLY A 51 -1.11 9.79 16.86
C GLY A 51 0.35 10.05 16.50
N ILE A 52 0.64 10.31 15.22
CA ILE A 52 1.99 10.56 14.70
C ILE A 52 2.49 11.96 15.06
N ALA A 53 3.79 12.07 15.34
CA ALA A 53 4.45 13.36 15.55
C ALA A 53 4.34 14.25 14.30
N ARG A 54 4.10 15.55 14.50
CA ARG A 54 3.82 16.51 13.41
C ARG A 54 4.94 16.58 12.37
N ASN A 55 6.20 16.59 12.81
CA ASN A 55 7.36 16.63 11.93
C ASN A 55 7.41 15.39 11.03
N LEU A 56 7.20 14.20 11.60
CA LEU A 56 7.22 12.96 10.84
C LEU A 56 6.03 12.87 9.87
N LEU A 57 4.84 13.30 10.30
CA LEU A 57 3.68 13.40 9.41
C LEU A 57 3.94 14.31 8.22
N ALA A 58 4.54 15.49 8.45
CA ALA A 58 4.90 16.41 7.38
C ALA A 58 5.86 15.76 6.38
N THR A 59 6.91 15.08 6.87
CA THR A 59 7.86 14.34 6.04
C THR A 59 7.19 13.26 5.20
N ARG A 60 6.25 12.50 5.78
CA ARG A 60 5.54 11.43 5.06
C ARG A 60 4.54 11.91 4.05
N LEU A 61 3.77 12.95 4.39
CA LEU A 61 2.89 13.59 3.41
C LEU A 61 3.68 14.19 2.25
N ALA A 62 4.83 14.84 2.53
CA ALA A 62 5.70 15.37 1.49
C ALA A 62 6.20 14.27 0.53
N THR A 63 6.71 13.15 1.06
CA THR A 63 7.17 12.03 0.23
C THR A 63 6.05 11.38 -0.58
N LEU A 64 4.86 11.19 0.00
CA LEU A 64 3.71 10.67 -0.74
C LEU A 64 3.27 11.63 -1.85
N VAL A 65 3.40 12.93 -1.65
CA VAL A 65 3.13 13.94 -2.69
C VAL A 65 4.20 13.93 -3.78
N GLU A 66 5.47 13.91 -3.39
CA GLU A 66 6.62 13.86 -4.31
C GLU A 66 6.56 12.65 -5.24
N HIS A 67 6.15 11.49 -4.73
CA HIS A 67 5.96 10.28 -5.54
C HIS A 67 4.61 10.20 -6.25
N GLY A 68 3.78 11.25 -6.19
CA GLY A 68 2.48 11.33 -6.86
C GLY A 68 1.46 10.33 -6.33
N VAL A 69 1.61 9.85 -5.09
CA VAL A 69 0.62 9.00 -4.39
C VAL A 69 -0.52 9.86 -3.85
N LEU A 70 -0.17 11.04 -3.33
CA LEU A 70 -1.11 12.08 -2.92
C LEU A 70 -0.91 13.33 -3.77
N ASP A 71 -1.97 14.10 -3.94
CA ASP A 71 -1.92 15.47 -4.48
C ASP A 71 -2.21 16.46 -3.35
N ARG A 72 -1.43 17.55 -3.28
CA ARG A 72 -1.59 18.62 -2.28
C ARG A 72 -2.32 19.79 -2.91
N GLN A 73 -3.61 19.90 -2.62
CA GLN A 73 -4.46 20.96 -3.17
C GLN A 73 -4.66 22.07 -2.14
N SER A 74 -4.44 23.32 -2.56
CA SER A 74 -4.88 24.47 -1.79
C SER A 74 -6.39 24.67 -1.97
N TYR A 75 -7.10 24.86 -0.87
CA TYR A 75 -8.46 25.38 -0.89
C TYR A 75 -8.56 26.57 0.07
N GLN A 76 -9.47 27.48 -0.22
CA GLN A 76 -9.73 28.64 0.61
C GLN A 76 -11.24 28.78 0.75
N GLU A 77 -11.75 28.65 1.98
CA GLU A 77 -13.11 29.05 2.26
C GLU A 77 -13.21 30.59 2.20
N PRO A 78 -14.33 31.15 1.72
CA PRO A 78 -14.53 32.59 1.70
C PRO A 78 -14.25 33.21 3.08
N GLY A 79 -13.33 34.18 3.13
CA GLY A 79 -12.95 34.87 4.38
C GLY A 79 -11.96 34.13 5.29
N GLN A 80 -11.45 32.95 4.92
CA GLN A 80 -10.44 32.22 5.70
C GLN A 80 -9.07 32.17 5.01
N ARG A 81 -8.02 31.85 5.78
CA ARG A 81 -6.68 31.56 5.25
C ARG A 81 -6.70 30.30 4.37
N SER A 82 -5.87 30.28 3.32
CA SER A 82 -5.66 29.11 2.48
C SER A 82 -5.25 27.89 3.32
N ARG A 83 -5.94 26.78 3.13
CA ARG A 83 -5.64 25.49 3.75
C ARG A 83 -5.23 24.49 2.68
N HIS A 84 -4.53 23.44 3.10
CA HIS A 84 -4.14 22.34 2.21
C HIS A 84 -4.92 21.08 2.52
N GLU A 85 -5.32 20.39 1.47
CA GLU A 85 -5.83 19.02 1.50
C GLU A 85 -4.91 18.09 0.73
N TYR A 86 -4.86 16.84 1.17
CA TYR A 86 -4.14 15.74 0.55
C TYR A 86 -5.15 14.77 -0.02
N ARG A 87 -5.07 14.49 -1.32
CA ARG A 87 -6.03 13.64 -2.04
C ARG A 87 -5.32 12.49 -2.72
N LEU A 88 -5.90 11.30 -2.65
CA LEU A 88 -5.40 10.13 -3.39
C LEU A 88 -5.46 10.42 -4.88
N THR A 89 -4.32 10.26 -5.56
CA THR A 89 -4.23 10.24 -7.01
C THR A 89 -4.73 8.90 -7.56
N ALA A 90 -4.76 8.74 -8.89
CA ALA A 90 -5.00 7.42 -9.50
C ALA A 90 -3.97 6.38 -9.00
N LYS A 91 -2.68 6.73 -9.04
CA LYS A 91 -1.58 5.93 -8.51
C LYS A 91 -1.76 5.58 -7.03
N GLY A 92 -2.23 6.52 -6.21
CA GLY A 92 -2.46 6.26 -4.79
C GLY A 92 -3.63 5.30 -4.53
N LYS A 93 -4.67 5.33 -5.37
CA LYS A 93 -5.82 4.42 -5.25
C LYS A 93 -5.45 2.96 -5.55
N GLU A 94 -4.48 2.73 -6.43
CA GLU A 94 -3.95 1.39 -6.76
C GLU A 94 -3.29 0.70 -5.55
N LEU A 95 -2.97 1.42 -4.47
CA LEU A 95 -2.42 0.85 -3.23
C LEU A 95 -3.48 0.20 -2.33
N TYR A 96 -4.79 0.34 -2.63
CA TYR A 96 -5.85 -0.20 -1.78
C TYR A 96 -5.73 -1.72 -1.56
N PRO A 97 -5.47 -2.56 -2.59
CA PRO A 97 -5.32 -4.00 -2.39
C PRO A 97 -4.18 -4.38 -1.44
N ILE A 98 -3.10 -3.60 -1.39
CA ILE A 98 -1.99 -3.81 -0.45
C ILE A 98 -2.47 -3.58 1.00
N LEU A 99 -3.28 -2.54 1.22
CA LEU A 99 -3.86 -2.29 2.55
C LEU A 99 -4.83 -3.39 2.98
N VAL A 100 -5.65 -3.88 2.05
CA VAL A 100 -6.58 -5.00 2.32
C VAL A 100 -5.79 -6.27 2.66
N ALA A 101 -4.78 -6.62 1.86
CA ALA A 101 -3.95 -7.81 2.13
C ALA A 101 -3.20 -7.71 3.47
N LEU A 102 -2.69 -6.52 3.82
CA LEU A 102 -2.03 -6.30 5.10
C LEU A 102 -3.02 -6.39 6.28
N LEU A 103 -4.24 -5.87 6.11
CA LEU A 103 -5.31 -6.01 7.09
C LEU A 103 -5.70 -7.48 7.27
N ASP A 104 -5.97 -8.21 6.18
CA ASP A 104 -6.34 -9.64 6.23
C ASP A 104 -5.27 -10.48 6.97
N TRP A 105 -3.99 -10.16 6.77
CA TRP A 105 -2.90 -10.81 7.51
C TRP A 105 -2.90 -10.40 8.98
N GLY A 106 -3.05 -9.10 9.26
CA GLY A 106 -3.11 -8.56 10.62
C GLY A 106 -4.27 -9.14 11.43
N ASP A 107 -5.44 -9.25 10.83
CA ASP A 107 -6.65 -9.79 11.48
C ASP A 107 -6.47 -11.25 11.92
N ARG A 108 -5.69 -12.03 11.17
CA ARG A 108 -5.40 -13.44 11.49
C ARG A 108 -4.29 -13.65 12.50
N HIS A 109 -3.35 -12.71 12.62
CA HIS A 109 -2.08 -12.97 13.29
C HIS A 109 -1.69 -11.93 14.35
N ALA A 110 -2.32 -10.76 14.33
CA ALA A 110 -1.97 -9.61 15.15
C ALA A 110 -3.19 -8.83 15.66
N ALA A 111 -4.39 -9.41 15.55
CA ALA A 111 -5.59 -8.85 16.16
C ALA A 111 -5.55 -8.96 17.69
N ASP A 112 -6.34 -8.12 18.34
CA ASP A 112 -6.59 -8.23 19.77
C ASP A 112 -7.34 -9.55 20.09
N PRO A 113 -7.32 -10.06 21.34
CA PRO A 113 -8.01 -11.28 21.71
C PRO A 113 -9.51 -11.29 21.37
N GLU A 114 -10.15 -10.12 21.37
CA GLU A 114 -11.55 -9.90 21.02
C GLU A 114 -11.83 -9.95 19.52
N GLY A 115 -10.77 -9.93 18.69
CA GLY A 115 -10.85 -9.99 17.23
C GLY A 115 -10.37 -8.71 16.53
N PRO A 116 -10.59 -8.63 15.19
CA PRO A 116 -10.08 -7.53 14.38
C PRO A 116 -10.79 -6.21 14.68
N ALA A 117 -10.02 -5.12 14.70
CA ALA A 117 -10.54 -3.78 14.97
C ALA A 117 -11.40 -3.20 13.82
N LEU A 118 -11.37 -3.82 12.64
CA LEU A 118 -12.09 -3.39 11.45
C LEU A 118 -12.55 -4.61 10.66
N LEU A 119 -13.78 -4.56 10.14
CA LEU A 119 -14.29 -5.54 9.18
C LEU A 119 -14.60 -4.85 7.86
N LEU A 120 -14.01 -5.34 6.78
CA LEU A 120 -14.29 -4.86 5.43
C LEU A 120 -15.45 -5.64 4.83
N HIS A 121 -16.48 -4.91 4.40
CA HIS A 121 -17.65 -5.49 3.74
C HIS A 121 -17.88 -4.80 2.39
N HIS A 122 -18.35 -5.57 1.41
CA HIS A 122 -18.79 -5.05 0.14
C HIS A 122 -20.02 -4.16 0.37
N ARG A 123 -19.98 -2.95 -0.19
CA ARG A 123 -21.03 -1.93 0.05
C ARG A 123 -22.42 -2.41 -0.32
N ASP A 124 -22.56 -3.16 -1.41
CA ASP A 124 -23.87 -3.46 -1.99
C ASP A 124 -24.49 -4.75 -1.44
N CYS A 125 -23.68 -5.73 -1.01
CA CYS A 125 -24.18 -7.02 -0.50
C CYS A 125 -23.78 -7.35 0.94
N GLY A 126 -22.89 -6.57 1.55
CA GLY A 126 -22.43 -6.79 2.92
C GLY A 126 -21.50 -7.99 3.10
N ALA A 127 -21.12 -8.71 2.04
CA ALA A 127 -20.19 -9.83 2.15
C ALA A 127 -18.77 -9.35 2.53
N PRO A 128 -17.98 -10.14 3.28
CA PRO A 128 -16.59 -9.81 3.59
C PRO A 128 -15.74 -9.57 2.34
N VAL A 129 -14.77 -8.66 2.43
CA VAL A 129 -13.83 -8.34 1.35
C VAL A 129 -12.43 -8.80 1.73
N HIS A 130 -11.80 -9.57 0.84
CA HIS A 130 -10.44 -10.07 1.01
C HIS A 130 -9.57 -9.74 -0.21
N ALA A 131 -8.26 -9.70 0.00
CA ALA A 131 -7.29 -9.58 -1.09
C ALA A 131 -6.93 -10.96 -1.65
N GLU A 132 -7.06 -11.13 -2.96
CA GLU A 132 -6.75 -12.38 -3.66
C GLU A 132 -5.90 -12.14 -4.90
N LEU A 133 -5.06 -13.13 -5.22
CA LEU A 133 -4.30 -13.15 -6.47
C LEU A 133 -5.17 -13.77 -7.58
N ARG A 134 -5.11 -13.14 -8.76
CA ARG A 134 -5.73 -13.65 -9.98
C ARG A 134 -4.74 -13.57 -11.15
N CYS A 135 -4.82 -14.49 -12.10
CA CYS A 135 -4.09 -14.37 -13.35
C CYS A 135 -4.96 -13.76 -14.46
N ASP A 136 -4.33 -13.36 -15.57
CA ASP A 136 -5.02 -12.71 -16.70
C ASP A 136 -6.01 -13.62 -17.42
N ALA A 137 -5.87 -14.95 -17.24
CA ALA A 137 -6.85 -15.92 -17.74
C ALA A 137 -8.11 -16.05 -16.85
N GLY A 138 -8.17 -15.32 -15.73
CA GLY A 138 -9.34 -15.28 -14.84
C GLY A 138 -9.34 -16.33 -13.72
N HIS A 139 -8.28 -17.13 -13.57
CA HIS A 139 -8.14 -17.98 -12.38
C HIS A 139 -7.86 -17.11 -11.15
N GLY A 140 -8.65 -17.27 -10.08
CA GLY A 140 -8.48 -16.58 -8.80
C GLY A 140 -7.94 -17.50 -7.69
N HIS A 141 -7.81 -16.96 -6.47
CA HIS A 141 -7.34 -17.69 -5.28
C HIS A 141 -5.98 -18.38 -5.47
N LEU A 142 -5.08 -17.78 -6.24
CA LEU A 142 -3.77 -18.38 -6.52
C LEU A 142 -2.88 -18.38 -5.28
N ALA A 143 -2.28 -19.52 -4.96
CA ALA A 143 -1.27 -19.66 -3.92
C ALA A 143 0.14 -19.55 -4.52
N PRO A 144 1.19 -19.36 -3.70
CA PRO A 144 2.57 -19.27 -4.20
C PRO A 144 3.00 -20.45 -5.08
N ARG A 145 2.50 -21.66 -4.81
CA ARG A 145 2.79 -22.87 -5.61
C ARG A 145 2.14 -22.87 -6.99
N ASP A 146 1.12 -22.04 -7.20
CA ASP A 146 0.40 -21.90 -8.47
C ASP A 146 1.05 -20.84 -9.38
N VAL A 147 2.14 -20.21 -8.93
CA VAL A 147 2.83 -19.10 -9.61
C VAL A 147 4.30 -19.45 -9.81
N THR A 148 4.79 -19.30 -11.05
CA THR A 148 6.22 -19.39 -11.38
C THR A 148 6.77 -18.00 -11.65
N ALA A 149 7.98 -17.71 -11.16
CA ALA A 149 8.69 -16.48 -11.45
C ALA A 149 9.73 -16.70 -12.56
N ALA A 150 9.86 -15.72 -13.46
CA ALA A 150 10.90 -15.67 -14.47
C ALA A 150 11.55 -14.26 -14.49
N PRO A 151 12.83 -14.14 -14.88
CA PRO A 151 13.47 -12.84 -15.01
C PRO A 151 12.73 -11.96 -16.03
N GLY A 152 12.35 -10.75 -15.62
CA GLY A 152 11.84 -9.72 -16.53
C GLY A 152 12.98 -9.08 -17.36
N PRO A 153 12.65 -8.23 -18.35
CA PRO A 153 13.64 -7.64 -19.26
C PRO A 153 14.78 -6.84 -18.60
N ALA A 154 14.55 -6.34 -17.39
CA ALA A 154 15.53 -5.58 -16.63
C ALA A 154 16.07 -6.34 -15.40
N ALA A 155 15.78 -7.63 -15.23
CA ALA A 155 16.20 -8.39 -14.04
C ALA A 155 17.74 -8.40 -13.91
N ARG A 156 18.23 -8.08 -12.71
CA ARG A 156 19.65 -8.26 -12.36
C ARG A 156 19.81 -9.58 -11.64
N LEU A 157 20.79 -10.37 -12.07
CA LEU A 157 21.10 -11.66 -11.45
C LEU A 157 22.26 -11.53 -10.46
N LEU A 158 22.20 -12.30 -9.39
CA LEU A 158 23.31 -12.45 -8.44
C LEU A 158 24.49 -13.15 -9.14
N PRO A 159 25.75 -12.79 -8.82
CA PRO A 159 26.94 -13.44 -9.37
C PRO A 159 26.91 -14.95 -9.16
N THR A 160 27.55 -15.70 -10.05
CA THR A 160 27.75 -17.14 -9.85
C THR A 160 28.93 -17.32 -8.92
N ALA A 161 28.76 -18.18 -7.91
CA ALA A 161 29.86 -18.62 -7.07
C ALA A 161 30.91 -19.38 -7.89
#